data_AF-A0A839A458-F1
#
_entry.id   AF-A0A839A458-F1
#
_cell.length_a   1.000
_cell.length_b   1.000
_cell.length_c   1.000
_cell.angle_alpha   90.00
_cell.angle_beta   90.00
_cell.angle_gamma   90.00
#
_symmetry.space_group_name_H-M   'P 1'
#
loop_
_entity.id
_entity.type
_entity.pdbx_description
1 polymer ?
#
loop_
_entity_poly.entity_id
_entity_poly.type
_entity_poly.pdbx_seq_one_letter_code
_entity_poly.pdbx_strand_id
1 'polypeptide(L)'
;MDEQLIIVHNRNLKIIDYKRAKRFLLTNNYYNIINDYSKFFMDNETNIYKNNAPFDEITQLHIYDTAITHALIKPLDHAEDHIKYIMLIVLPIIILI
;
A
#
# COMPACT_ATOMS: atom_id res chain seq x y z
N MET A 1 -4.94 14.38 -13.21
CA MET A 1 -4.62 14.23 -11.77
C MET A 1 -5.26 15.32 -10.93
N ASP A 2 -5.25 16.59 -11.37
CA ASP A 2 -5.93 17.66 -10.62
C ASP A 2 -7.45 17.45 -10.51
N GLU A 3 -8.10 16.99 -11.59
CA GLU A 3 -9.52 16.59 -11.58
C GLU A 3 -9.84 15.49 -10.55
N GLN A 4 -8.94 14.51 -10.39
CA GLN A 4 -9.13 13.41 -9.46
C GLN A 4 -9.08 13.90 -8.00
N LEU A 5 -8.16 14.81 -7.69
CA LEU A 5 -8.09 15.46 -6.37
C LEU A 5 -9.34 16.31 -6.08
N ILE A 6 -9.90 16.97 -7.10
CA ILE A 6 -11.16 17.72 -6.98
C ILE A 6 -12.32 16.76 -6.69
N ILE A 7 -12.40 15.62 -7.38
CA ILE A 7 -13.46 14.61 -7.14
C ILE A 7 -13.44 14.12 -5.70
N VAL A 8 -12.28 13.74 -5.16
CA VAL A 8 -12.20 13.26 -3.77
C VAL A 8 -12.43 14.37 -2.76
N HIS A 9 -11.98 15.59 -3.04
CA HIS A 9 -12.26 16.76 -2.20
C HIS A 9 -13.76 17.06 -2.12
N ASN A 10 -14.46 17.04 -3.26
CA ASN A 10 -15.91 17.24 -3.33
C ASN A 10 -16.69 16.15 -2.58
N ARG A 11 -16.09 14.97 -2.38
CA ARG A 11 -16.63 13.89 -1.56
C ARG A 11 -16.32 14.03 -0.06
N ASN A 12 -15.91 15.22 0.40
CA ASN A 12 -15.58 15.54 1.78
C ASN A 12 -14.21 15.03 2.27
N LEU A 13 -13.28 14.75 1.36
CA LEU A 13 -11.90 14.46 1.74
C LEU A 13 -11.16 15.75 2.10
N LYS A 14 -10.58 15.79 3.30
CA LYS A 14 -9.77 16.92 3.76
C LYS A 14 -8.35 16.81 3.20
N ILE A 15 -8.02 17.68 2.25
CA ILE A 15 -6.68 17.83 1.69
C ILE A 15 -6.13 19.18 2.14
N ILE A 16 -5.05 19.16 2.93
CA ILE A 16 -4.40 20.39 3.43
C ILE A 16 -3.36 20.89 2.42
N ASP A 17 -2.56 19.98 1.84
CA ASP A 17 -1.55 20.29 0.85
C ASP A 17 -1.78 19.49 -0.44
N TYR A 18 -2.42 20.14 -1.42
CA TYR A 18 -2.73 19.53 -2.71
C TYR A 18 -1.48 19.16 -3.51
N LYS A 19 -0.39 19.92 -3.37
CA LYS A 19 0.86 19.65 -4.11
C LYS A 19 1.51 18.36 -3.57
N ARG A 20 1.56 18.21 -2.25
CA ARG A 20 2.02 16.97 -1.59
C ARG A 20 1.11 15.80 -1.93
N ALA A 21 -0.21 15.98 -1.85
CA ALA A 21 -1.18 14.92 -2.17
C ALA A 21 -1.04 14.43 -3.62
N LYS A 22 -0.94 15.36 -4.58
CA LYS A 22 -0.69 15.05 -5.99
C LYS A 22 0.58 14.24 -6.19
N ARG A 23 1.69 14.68 -5.59
CA ARG A 23 2.96 13.97 -5.68
C ARG A 23 2.85 12.56 -5.11
N PHE A 24 2.22 12.41 -3.94
CA PHE A 24 2.05 11.11 -3.30
C PHE A 24 1.27 10.12 -4.17
N LEU A 25 0.15 10.56 -4.76
CA LEU A 25 -0.70 9.74 -5.61
C LEU A 25 -0.02 9.37 -6.94
N LEU A 26 0.83 10.24 -7.47
CA LEU A 26 1.64 9.92 -8.66
C LEU A 26 2.72 8.89 -8.36
N THR A 27 3.33 8.94 -7.17
CA THR A 27 4.41 8.03 -6.78
C THR A 27 3.90 6.65 -6.35
N ASN A 28 2.74 6.57 -5.69
CA ASN A 28 2.24 5.32 -5.09
C ASN A 28 1.05 4.70 -5.85
N ASN A 29 0.84 5.11 -7.09
CA ASN A 29 -0.29 4.72 -7.93
C ASN A 29 -1.65 5.07 -7.31
N TYR A 30 -2.21 6.21 -7.74
CA TYR A 30 -3.51 6.76 -7.36
C TYR A 30 -4.61 5.71 -7.16
N TYR A 31 -4.70 4.74 -8.08
CA TYR A 31 -5.74 3.72 -8.05
C TYR A 31 -5.67 2.87 -6.78
N ASN A 32 -4.49 2.44 -6.37
CA ASN A 32 -4.31 1.61 -5.18
C ASN A 32 -4.70 2.42 -3.93
N ILE A 33 -4.21 3.66 -3.81
CA ILE A 33 -4.49 4.52 -2.65
C ILE A 33 -5.98 4.80 -2.50
N ILE A 34 -6.63 5.25 -3.58
CA ILE A 34 -8.02 5.71 -3.49
C ILE A 34 -9.01 4.55 -3.56
N ASN A 35 -8.81 3.52 -4.39
CA ASN A 35 -9.82 2.46 -4.47
C ASN A 35 -9.74 1.46 -3.32
N ASP A 36 -8.56 1.22 -2.75
CA ASP A 36 -8.41 0.15 -1.77
C ASP A 36 -8.40 0.70 -0.34
N TYR A 37 -7.64 1.76 -0.07
CA TYR A 37 -7.49 2.28 1.30
C TYR A 37 -8.52 3.34 1.67
N SER A 38 -9.00 4.15 0.71
CA SER A 38 -9.93 5.24 1.04
C SER A 38 -11.32 4.74 1.49
N LYS A 39 -11.71 3.52 1.09
CA LYS A 39 -13.00 2.90 1.43
C LYS A 39 -13.23 2.76 2.93
N PHE A 40 -12.17 2.55 3.71
CA PHE A 40 -12.26 2.45 5.17
C PHE A 40 -12.67 3.76 5.85
N PHE A 41 -12.53 4.89 5.14
CA PHE A 41 -12.87 6.22 5.62
C PHE A 41 -14.16 6.77 5.00
N MET A 42 -14.81 5.99 4.14
CA MET A 42 -16.03 6.37 3.45
C MET A 42 -17.26 5.71 4.07
N ASP A 43 -18.40 6.34 3.82
CA ASP A 43 -19.70 5.74 4.03
C ASP A 43 -20.08 4.87 2.83
N ASN A 44 -20.49 3.63 3.11
CA ASN A 44 -20.73 2.62 2.09
C ASN A 44 -21.97 2.92 1.24
N GLU A 45 -22.95 3.65 1.79
CA GLU A 45 -24.19 3.97 1.10
C GLU A 45 -24.05 5.23 0.26
N THR A 46 -23.40 6.25 0.82
CA THR A 46 -23.29 7.58 0.20
C THR A 46 -22.02 7.79 -0.60
N ASN A 47 -21.00 6.93 -0.44
CA ASN A 47 -19.68 7.11 -1.04
C ASN A 47 -19.00 8.44 -0.64
N ILE A 48 -19.36 9.02 0.50
CA ILE A 48 -18.80 10.27 1.03
C ILE A 48 -17.84 9.95 2.18
N TYR A 49 -16.76 10.71 2.29
CA TYR A 49 -15.79 10.58 3.39
C TYR A 49 -16.42 11.04 4.72
N LYS A 50 -16.33 10.16 5.73
CA LYS A 50 -16.85 10.41 7.09
C LYS A 50 -15.96 11.41 7.82
N ASN A 51 -16.56 12.21 8.70
CA ASN A 51 -15.85 13.04 9.68
C ASN A 51 -14.75 13.97 9.11
N ASN A 52 -14.88 14.43 7.87
CA ASN A 52 -13.84 15.26 7.22
C ASN A 52 -12.47 14.56 7.20
N ALA A 53 -12.46 13.26 6.85
CA ALA A 53 -11.29 12.40 6.87
C ALA A 53 -10.08 13.06 6.20
N PRO A 54 -8.94 13.18 6.89
CA PRO A 54 -7.73 13.74 6.31
C PRO A 54 -7.08 12.77 5.34
N PHE A 55 -6.65 13.28 4.18
CA PHE A 55 -5.90 12.50 3.19
C PHE A 55 -4.68 11.81 3.81
N ASP A 56 -4.02 12.47 4.77
CA ASP A 56 -2.86 11.92 5.46
C ASP A 56 -3.16 10.59 6.17
N GLU A 57 -4.36 10.39 6.75
CA GLU A 57 -4.75 9.10 7.37
C GLU A 57 -4.84 7.98 6.34
N ILE A 58 -5.40 8.25 5.15
CA ILE A 58 -5.47 7.27 4.06
C ILE A 58 -4.06 6.89 3.61
N THR A 59 -3.17 7.88 3.46
CA THR A 59 -1.78 7.60 3.08
C THR A 59 -1.01 6.83 4.15
N GLN A 60 -1.27 7.11 5.43
CA GLN A 60 -0.65 6.38 6.54
C GLN A 60 -1.11 4.93 6.55
N LEU A 61 -2.39 4.65 6.33
CA LEU A 61 -2.90 3.29 6.23
C LEU A 61 -2.17 2.50 5.13
N HIS A 62 -2.01 3.09 3.95
CA HIS A 62 -1.25 2.46 2.87
C HIS A 62 0.23 2.22 3.23
N ILE A 63 0.88 3.20 3.86
CA ILE A 63 2.29 3.07 4.29
C ILE A 63 2.43 1.94 5.31
N TYR A 64 1.52 1.85 6.28
CA TYR A 64 1.55 0.79 7.30
C TYR A 64 1.31 -0.58 6.68
N ASP A 65 0.31 -0.72 5.81
CA ASP A 65 0.03 -1.98 5.12
C ASP A 65 1.23 -2.45 4.28
N THR A 66 1.85 -1.52 3.54
CA THR A 66 3.08 -1.80 2.77
C THR A 66 4.23 -2.21 3.69
N ALA A 67 4.40 -1.53 4.82
CA ALA A 67 5.46 -1.83 5.77
C ALA A 67 5.26 -3.21 6.43
N ILE A 68 4.04 -3.54 6.83
CA ILE A 68 3.67 -4.84 7.40
C ILE A 68 3.91 -5.94 6.36
N THR A 69 3.43 -5.74 5.13
CA THR A 69 3.63 -6.70 4.04
C THR A 69 5.12 -6.93 3.80
N HIS A 70 5.94 -5.89 3.69
CA HIS A 70 7.38 -6.06 3.54
C HIS A 70 8.04 -6.73 4.76
N ALA A 71 7.63 -6.40 5.98
CA ALA A 71 8.18 -6.99 7.18
C ALA A 71 7.89 -8.51 7.28
N LEU A 72 6.77 -8.97 6.72
CA LEU A 72 6.36 -10.37 6.73
C LEU A 72 6.88 -11.16 5.53
N ILE A 73 6.73 -10.60 4.32
CA ILE A 73 7.04 -11.32 3.07
C ILE A 73 8.53 -11.38 2.81
N LYS A 74 9.27 -10.28 3.01
CA LYS A 74 10.71 -10.23 2.67
C LYS A 74 11.55 -11.28 3.42
N PRO A 75 11.34 -11.55 4.73
CA PRO A 75 12.05 -12.63 5.40
C PRO A 75 11.65 -14.02 4.88
N LEU A 76 10.38 -14.22 4.51
CA LEU A 76 9.90 -15.49 3.95
C LEU A 76 10.54 -15.76 2.58
N ASP A 77 10.60 -14.75 1.71
CA ASP A 77 11.27 -14.83 0.41
C ASP A 77 12.75 -15.21 0.58
N HIS A 78 13.45 -14.57 1.54
CA HIS A 78 14.84 -14.92 1.82
C HIS A 78 14.97 -16.37 2.35
N ALA A 79 14.07 -16.80 3.24
CA ALA A 79 14.08 -18.16 3.75
C ALA A 79 13.85 -19.18 2.63
N GLU A 80 12.93 -18.90 1.71
CA GLU A 80 12.65 -19.72 0.53
C GLU A 80 13.88 -19.83 -0.39
N ASP A 81 14.52 -18.71 -0.71
CA ASP A 81 15.73 -18.69 -1.54
C ASP A 81 16.87 -19.50 -0.89
N HIS A 82 17.00 -19.41 0.44
CA HIS A 82 17.99 -20.19 1.18
C HIS A 82 17.71 -21.69 1.14
N ILE A 83 16.44 -22.10 1.29
CA ILE A 83 16.03 -23.51 1.17
C ILE A 83 16.31 -24.05 -0.23
N LYS A 84 15.96 -23.28 -1.28
CA LYS A 84 16.24 -23.66 -2.68
C LYS A 84 17.73 -23.84 -2.93
N TYR A 85 18.56 -22.94 -2.41
CA TYR A 85 20.01 -23.03 -2.51
C TYR A 85 20.54 -24.33 -1.87
N ILE A 86 20.08 -24.67 -0.66
CA ILE A 86 20.48 -25.90 0.04
C ILE A 86 20.06 -27.13 -0.77
N MET A 87 18.82 -27.17 -1.27
CA MET A 87 18.33 -28.31 -2.07
C MET A 87 19.11 -28.48 -3.37
N LEU A 88 19.47 -27.39 -4.05
CA LEU A 88 20.12 -27.44 -5.36
C LEU A 88 21.61 -27.81 -5.26
N ILE A 89 22.33 -27.25 -4.28
CA ILE A 89 23.80 -27.34 -4.24
C ILE A 89 24.28 -28.26 -3.11
N VAL A 90 23.72 -28.13 -1.91
CA VAL A 90 24.27 -28.79 -0.72
C VAL A 90 23.79 -30.24 -0.63
N LEU A 91 22.51 -30.49 -0.88
CA LEU A 91 21.92 -31.83 -0.76
C LEU A 91 22.55 -32.87 -1.72
N PRO A 92 22.80 -32.57 -3.01
CA PRO A 92 23.44 -33.53 -3.90
C PRO A 92 24.86 -33.89 -3.46
N ILE A 93 25.62 -32.92 -2.92
CA ILE A 93 26.99 -33.13 -2.44
C ILE A 93 27.00 -34.06 -1.22
N ILE A 94 26.05 -33.89 -0.29
CA ILE A 94 25.95 -34.75 0.91
C ILE A 94 25.60 -36.20 0.55
N ILE A 95 24.75 -36.43 -0.46
CA ILE A 95 24.37 -37.79 -0.90
C ILE A 95 25.53 -38.49 -1.63
N LEU A 96 26.49 -37.74 -2.16
CA LEU A 96 27.66 -38.24 -2.90
C LEU A 96 28.87 -38.60 -2.01
N ILE A 97 28.82 -38.33 -0.70
CA ILE A 97 29.87 -38.64 0.30
C ILE A 97 29.42 -39.82 1.17
#